data_AF-G9L5I7-F1
#
_entry.id   AF-G9L5I7-F1
#
_cell.length_a   1.000
_cell.length_b   1.000
_cell.length_c   1.000
_cell.angle_alpha   90.00
_cell.angle_beta   90.00
_cell.angle_gamma   90.00
#
_symmetry.space_group_name_H-M   'P 1'
#
loop_
_entity.id
_entity.type
_entity.pdbx_description
1 polymer ?
#
loop_
_entity_poly.entity_id
_entity_poly.type
_entity_poly.pdbx_seq_one_letter_code
_entity_poly.pdbx_strand_id
1 'polypeptide(L)'
;MALTIVILRLLVCILASPMFLLNFLGLWNWICKKWFPHFMQRFTVIYNEQMASKKRELFSNLQDFVGPSGKLSLLEVGCGTGANFKFYPPGCRVTCVDPNPNFEKFLIKSVAENRHLQLERFVVAAGEHMPQVADGSVDVVVCTLVLCSVESQERLLQEVHRVL
;
A
#
# COMPACT_ATOMS: atom_id res chain seq x y z
N MET A 1 -32.17 -9.20 -30.68
CA MET A 1 -32.01 -8.78 -29.28
C MET A 1 -31.53 -9.95 -28.41
N ALA A 2 -32.33 -11.01 -28.22
CA ALA A 2 -31.93 -12.16 -27.37
C ALA A 2 -30.67 -12.90 -27.86
N LEU A 3 -30.57 -13.21 -29.15
CA LEU A 3 -29.41 -13.91 -29.73
C LEU A 3 -28.11 -13.11 -29.57
N THR A 4 -28.16 -11.79 -29.78
CA THR A 4 -27.02 -10.88 -29.60
C THR A 4 -26.53 -10.88 -28.14
N ILE A 5 -27.44 -10.87 -27.18
CA ILE A 5 -27.10 -10.93 -25.74
C ILE A 5 -26.44 -12.27 -25.39
N VAL A 6 -26.90 -13.38 -25.96
CA VAL A 6 -26.31 -14.71 -25.74
C VAL A 6 -24.90 -14.77 -26.32
N ILE A 7 -24.70 -14.28 -27.55
CA ILE A 7 -23.37 -14.22 -28.19
C ILE A 7 -22.41 -13.35 -27.36
N LEU A 8 -22.86 -12.18 -26.90
CA LEU A 8 -22.05 -11.30 -26.06
C LEU A 8 -21.68 -11.96 -24.72
N ARG A 9 -22.62 -12.65 -24.06
CA ARG A 9 -22.33 -13.42 -22.84
C ARG A 9 -21.29 -14.51 -23.06
N LEU A 10 -21.41 -15.29 -24.14
CA LEU A 10 -20.46 -16.34 -24.47
C LEU A 10 -19.06 -15.77 -24.73
N LEU A 11 -18.97 -14.65 -25.45
CA LEU A 11 -17.71 -13.97 -25.68
C LEU A 11 -17.05 -13.50 -24.37
N VAL A 12 -17.83 -12.89 -23.46
CA VAL A 12 -17.32 -12.48 -22.14
C VAL A 12 -16.84 -13.69 -21.33
N CYS A 13 -17.58 -14.80 -21.32
CA CYS A 13 -17.19 -16.02 -20.62
C CYS A 13 -15.90 -16.62 -21.21
N ILE A 14 -15.78 -16.67 -22.54
CA ILE A 14 -14.57 -17.18 -23.21
C ILE A 14 -13.37 -16.29 -22.89
N LEU A 15 -13.53 -14.96 -22.94
CA LEU A 15 -12.46 -14.01 -22.60
C LEU A 15 -12.06 -14.07 -21.12
N ALA A 16 -13.00 -14.32 -20.22
CA ALA A 16 -12.71 -14.46 -18.78
C ALA A 16 -12.20 -15.86 -18.40
N SER A 17 -12.42 -16.89 -19.25
CA SER A 17 -12.05 -18.28 -18.95
C SER A 17 -10.57 -18.50 -18.58
N PRO A 18 -9.57 -17.80 -19.19
CA PRO A 18 -8.18 -17.95 -18.77
C PRO A 18 -7.94 -17.44 -17.36
N MET A 19 -8.62 -16.36 -16.94
CA MET A 19 -8.54 -15.84 -15.58
C MET A 19 -9.12 -16.84 -14.58
N PHE A 20 -10.29 -17.41 -14.86
CA PHE A 20 -10.89 -18.44 -14.01
C PHE A 20 -10.03 -19.70 -13.94
N LEU A 21 -9.44 -20.13 -15.06
CA LEU A 21 -8.54 -21.27 -15.11
C LEU A 21 -7.27 -21.01 -14.29
N LEU A 22 -6.64 -19.85 -14.45
CA LEU A 22 -5.47 -19.45 -13.66
C LEU A 22 -5.79 -19.34 -12.17
N ASN A 23 -7.00 -18.88 -11.82
CA ASN A 23 -7.46 -18.81 -10.44
C ASN A 23 -7.69 -20.22 -9.86
N PHE A 24 -8.31 -21.12 -10.62
CA PHE A 24 -8.49 -22.52 -10.26
C PHE A 24 -7.16 -23.24 -10.06
N LEU A 25 -6.16 -22.94 -10.89
CA LEU A 25 -4.79 -23.46 -10.76
C LEU A 25 -3.97 -22.77 -9.65
N GLY A 26 -4.52 -21.77 -8.94
CA GLY A 26 -3.82 -21.01 -7.91
C GLY A 26 -2.73 -20.06 -8.41
N LEU A 27 -2.51 -20.00 -9.73
CA LEU A 27 -1.47 -19.18 -10.36
C LEU A 27 -1.86 -17.71 -10.48
N TRP A 28 -3.16 -17.40 -10.53
CA TRP A 28 -3.67 -16.05 -10.72
C TRP A 28 -3.17 -15.06 -9.67
N ASN A 29 -3.28 -15.42 -8.39
CA ASN A 29 -2.83 -14.56 -7.28
C ASN A 29 -1.33 -14.24 -7.38
N TRP A 30 -0.51 -15.23 -7.74
CA TRP A 30 0.93 -15.04 -7.89
C TRP A 30 1.25 -14.12 -9.09
N ILE A 31 0.60 -14.33 -10.23
CA ILE A 31 0.76 -13.48 -11.42
C ILE A 31 0.35 -12.05 -11.11
N CYS A 32 -0.83 -11.85 -10.52
CA CYS A 32 -1.32 -10.53 -10.12
C CYS A 32 -0.35 -9.84 -9.16
N LYS A 33 0.10 -10.51 -8.09
CA LYS A 33 1.07 -9.93 -7.15
C LYS A 33 2.39 -9.53 -7.82
N LYS A 34 2.84 -10.25 -8.84
CA LYS A 34 4.10 -9.93 -9.54
C LYS A 34 3.97 -8.74 -10.49
N TRP A 35 2.84 -8.64 -11.19
CA TRP A 35 2.61 -7.57 -12.18
C TRP A 35 2.06 -6.28 -11.57
N PHE A 36 1.27 -6.40 -10.50
CA PHE A 36 0.60 -5.27 -9.84
C PHE A 36 1.58 -4.15 -9.42
N PRO A 37 2.76 -4.42 -8.84
CA PRO A 37 3.72 -3.36 -8.52
C PRO A 37 4.21 -2.56 -9.72
N HIS A 38 4.38 -3.20 -10.88
CA HIS A 38 4.80 -2.50 -12.10
C HIS A 38 3.69 -1.61 -12.65
N PHE A 39 2.45 -2.08 -12.60
CA PHE A 39 1.28 -1.26 -12.91
C PHE A 39 1.18 -0.06 -11.95
N MET A 40 1.27 -0.31 -10.65
CA MET A 40 1.21 0.71 -9.61
C MET A 40 2.34 1.73 -9.76
N GLN A 41 3.57 1.32 -10.08
CA GLN A 41 4.68 2.25 -10.31
C GLN A 41 4.32 3.32 -11.37
N ARG A 42 3.63 2.94 -12.45
CA ARG A 42 3.22 3.89 -13.49
C ARG A 42 2.02 4.73 -13.07
N PHE A 43 0.99 4.08 -12.51
CA PHE A 43 -0.23 4.74 -12.05
C PHE A 43 0.05 5.78 -10.95
N THR A 44 0.90 5.42 -10.00
CA THR A 44 1.28 6.26 -8.86
C THR A 44 1.90 7.58 -9.28
N VAL A 45 2.68 7.62 -10.37
CA VAL A 45 3.28 8.88 -10.86
C VAL A 45 2.20 9.89 -11.23
N ILE A 46 1.25 9.48 -12.07
CA ILE A 46 0.14 10.32 -12.54
C ILE A 46 -0.73 10.76 -11.36
N TYR A 47 -1.11 9.82 -10.50
CA TYR A 47 -1.92 10.11 -9.33
C TYR A 47 -1.20 11.08 -8.36
N ASN A 48 0.10 10.88 -8.14
CA ASN A 48 0.88 11.72 -7.23
C ASN A 48 1.09 13.14 -7.74
N GLU A 49 1.13 13.36 -9.06
CA GLU A 49 1.18 14.71 -9.63
C GLU A 49 -0.12 15.46 -9.33
N GLN A 50 -1.26 14.81 -9.57
CA GLN A 50 -2.58 15.40 -9.32
C GLN A 50 -2.83 15.65 -7.82
N MET A 51 -2.42 14.71 -6.97
CA MET A 51 -2.66 14.77 -5.53
C MET A 51 -1.55 15.44 -4.74
N ALA A 52 -0.52 15.99 -5.39
CA ALA A 52 0.65 16.54 -4.69
C ALA A 52 0.29 17.61 -3.66
N SER A 53 -0.60 18.55 -4.02
CA SER A 53 -1.03 19.61 -3.10
C SER A 53 -1.76 19.03 -1.89
N LYS A 54 -2.71 18.10 -2.12
CA LYS A 54 -3.49 17.46 -1.07
C LYS A 54 -2.66 16.58 -0.15
N LYS A 55 -1.63 15.90 -0.68
CA LYS A 55 -0.69 15.15 0.15
C LYS A 55 0.18 16.06 1.00
N ARG A 56 0.67 17.19 0.46
CA ARG A 56 1.41 18.17 1.27
C ARG A 56 0.57 18.72 2.42
N GLU A 57 -0.69 19.07 2.13
CA GLU A 57 -1.65 19.52 3.13
C GLU A 57 -1.89 18.44 4.20
N LEU A 58 -2.21 17.22 3.78
CA LEU A 58 -2.48 16.07 4.65
C LEU A 58 -1.31 15.74 5.59
N PHE A 59 -0.07 15.87 5.11
CA PHE A 59 1.13 15.50 5.86
C PHE A 59 1.83 16.68 6.53
N SER A 60 1.24 17.89 6.48
CA SER A 60 1.88 19.13 6.93
C SER A 60 2.16 19.18 8.43
N ASN A 61 1.32 18.54 9.24
CA ASN A 61 1.42 18.52 10.70
C ASN A 61 2.03 17.23 11.27
N LEU A 62 2.62 16.36 10.44
CA LEU A 62 3.21 15.10 10.91
C LEU A 62 4.27 15.31 12.00
N GLN A 63 5.02 16.41 11.93
CA GLN A 63 6.07 16.72 12.90
C GLN A 63 5.52 17.06 14.31
N ASP A 64 4.24 17.42 14.42
CA ASP A 64 3.62 17.78 15.69
C ASP A 64 3.37 16.56 16.59
N PHE A 65 3.40 15.35 16.00
CA PHE A 65 3.15 14.09 16.69
C PHE A 65 4.42 13.38 17.17
N VAL A 66 5.59 14.01 17.08
CA VAL A 66 6.86 13.39 17.49
C VAL A 66 6.80 12.97 18.96
N GLY A 67 6.99 11.68 19.20
CA GLY A 67 7.03 11.14 20.55
C GLY A 67 8.34 11.46 21.29
N PRO A 68 8.50 10.95 22.53
CA PRO A 68 9.65 11.23 23.40
C PRO A 68 11.01 10.85 22.81
N SER A 69 11.05 10.01 21.78
CA SER A 69 12.28 9.59 21.10
C SER A 69 12.97 10.72 20.30
N GLY A 70 12.28 11.85 20.10
CA GLY A 70 12.79 13.01 19.36
C GLY A 70 12.84 12.82 17.84
N LYS A 71 12.40 11.67 17.32
CA LYS A 71 12.20 11.42 15.90
C LYS A 71 10.83 10.80 15.69
N LEU A 72 10.15 11.23 14.63
CA LEU A 72 8.85 10.69 14.26
C LEU A 72 8.98 9.23 13.78
N SER A 73 8.40 8.29 14.52
CA SER A 73 8.17 6.91 14.09
C SER A 73 6.84 6.80 13.34
N LEU A 74 6.88 6.42 12.06
CA LEU A 74 5.71 6.32 11.19
C LEU A 74 5.53 4.89 10.67
N LEU A 75 4.30 4.38 10.76
CA LEU A 75 3.89 3.16 10.08
C LEU A 75 3.13 3.50 8.79
N GLU A 76 3.68 3.10 7.64
CA GLU A 76 3.00 3.15 6.36
C GLU A 76 2.30 1.82 6.10
N VAL A 77 0.97 1.78 6.22
CA VAL A 77 0.19 0.59 5.84
C VAL A 77 -0.15 0.69 4.36
N GLY A 78 -0.01 -0.43 3.63
CA GLY A 78 -0.23 -0.49 2.18
C GLY A 78 0.75 0.40 1.41
N CYS A 79 2.04 0.31 1.76
CA CYS A 79 3.06 1.24 1.28
C CYS A 79 3.24 1.24 -0.25
N GLY A 80 2.88 0.14 -0.93
CA GLY A 80 3.03 0.00 -2.37
C GLY A 80 4.43 0.38 -2.83
N THR A 81 4.54 1.35 -3.75
CA THR A 81 5.83 1.83 -4.27
C THR A 81 6.47 2.97 -3.46
N GLY A 82 6.00 3.26 -2.25
CA GLY A 82 6.51 4.35 -1.40
C GLY A 82 6.07 5.73 -1.91
N ALA A 83 4.82 5.84 -2.35
CA ALA A 83 4.28 7.02 -3.03
C ALA A 83 4.25 8.30 -2.17
N ASN A 84 4.26 8.14 -0.84
CA ASN A 84 4.10 9.24 0.11
C ASN A 84 5.43 9.79 0.66
N PHE A 85 6.54 9.06 0.47
CA PHE A 85 7.83 9.37 1.10
C PHE A 85 8.34 10.79 0.86
N LYS A 86 8.09 11.33 -0.34
CA LYS A 86 8.47 12.71 -0.71
C LYS A 86 7.77 13.81 0.09
N PHE A 87 6.71 13.47 0.83
CA PHE A 87 5.93 14.41 1.61
C PHE A 87 6.15 14.27 3.12
N TYR A 88 6.91 13.27 3.55
CA TYR A 88 7.20 13.06 4.96
C TYR A 88 8.31 13.98 5.46
N PRO A 89 8.26 14.38 6.74
CA PRO A 89 9.23 15.31 7.28
C PRO A 89 10.64 14.69 7.32
N PRO A 90 11.70 15.51 7.21
CA PRO A 90 13.08 15.03 7.34
C PRO A 90 13.34 14.37 8.69
N GLY A 91 14.14 13.31 8.69
CA GLY A 91 14.58 12.59 9.88
C GLY A 91 13.57 11.59 10.43
N CYS A 92 12.37 11.47 9.84
CA CYS A 92 11.41 10.45 10.25
C CYS A 92 11.91 9.03 9.96
N ARG A 93 11.48 8.10 10.80
CA ARG A 93 11.73 6.66 10.69
C ARG A 93 10.44 6.01 10.22
N VAL A 94 10.51 5.25 9.14
CA VAL A 94 9.34 4.67 8.48
C VAL A 94 9.45 3.15 8.52
N THR A 95 8.45 2.51 9.11
CA THR A 95 8.19 1.07 8.90
C THR A 95 7.07 0.93 7.88
N CYS A 96 7.23 0.03 6.92
CA CYS A 96 6.23 -0.21 5.88
C CYS A 96 5.61 -1.59 6.02
N VAL A 97 4.30 -1.70 5.80
CA VAL A 97 3.56 -2.96 5.76
C VAL A 97 2.84 -3.08 4.41
N ASP A 98 3.01 -4.20 3.71
CA ASP A 98 2.23 -4.53 2.52
C ASP A 98 2.15 -6.05 2.33
N PRO A 99 0.99 -6.63 1.95
CA PRO A 99 0.85 -8.07 1.77
C PRO A 99 1.60 -8.61 0.53
N ASN A 100 2.09 -7.74 -0.35
CA ASN A 100 2.79 -8.11 -1.57
C ASN A 100 4.32 -7.89 -1.44
N PRO A 101 5.12 -8.95 -1.32
CA PRO A 101 6.57 -8.83 -1.15
C PRO A 101 7.27 -8.20 -2.36
N ASN A 102 6.64 -8.21 -3.54
CA ASN A 102 7.25 -7.71 -4.77
C ASN A 102 7.38 -6.16 -4.80
N PHE A 103 6.83 -5.45 -3.81
CA PHE A 103 7.00 -4.01 -3.66
C PHE A 103 8.36 -3.59 -3.10
N GLU A 104 9.08 -4.48 -2.41
CA GLU A 104 10.34 -4.16 -1.72
C GLU A 104 11.35 -3.44 -2.63
N LYS A 105 11.57 -3.95 -3.85
CA LYS A 105 12.48 -3.33 -4.83
C LYS A 105 12.09 -1.89 -5.21
N PHE A 106 10.80 -1.58 -5.23
CA PHE A 106 10.30 -0.24 -5.54
C PHE A 106 10.42 0.68 -4.32
N LEU A 107 10.19 0.15 -3.12
CA LEU A 107 10.42 0.90 -1.87
C LEU A 107 11.89 1.29 -1.74
N ILE A 108 12.83 0.36 -1.95
CA ILE A 108 14.27 0.65 -1.89
C ILE A 108 14.63 1.78 -2.88
N LYS A 109 14.08 1.73 -4.09
CA LYS A 109 14.27 2.81 -5.08
C LYS A 109 13.70 4.15 -4.58
N SER A 110 12.47 4.15 -4.05
CA SER A 110 11.82 5.35 -3.52
C SER A 110 12.62 5.94 -2.34
N VAL A 111 13.15 5.11 -1.44
CA VAL A 111 14.02 5.56 -0.34
C VAL A 111 15.30 6.20 -0.87
N ALA A 112 15.91 5.64 -1.91
CA ALA A 112 17.12 6.21 -2.52
C ALA A 112 16.88 7.60 -3.13
N GLU A 113 15.66 7.86 -3.60
CA GLU A 113 15.18 9.16 -4.12
C GLU A 113 14.76 10.12 -2.99
N ASN A 114 14.44 9.61 -1.79
CA ASN A 114 13.92 10.33 -0.63
C ASN A 114 14.84 10.19 0.59
N ARG A 115 16.10 10.59 0.44
CA ARG A 115 17.16 10.38 1.47
C ARG A 115 16.95 11.18 2.77
N HIS A 116 15.95 12.05 2.82
CA HIS A 116 15.62 12.80 4.03
C HIS A 116 14.94 11.93 5.09
N LEU A 117 14.41 10.76 4.74
CA LEU A 117 13.82 9.81 5.70
C LEU A 117 14.65 8.51 5.82
N GLN A 118 14.32 7.70 6.83
CA GLN A 118 14.95 6.41 7.07
C GLN A 118 13.90 5.29 7.02
N LEU A 119 14.02 4.36 6.06
CA LEU A 119 13.22 3.13 6.08
C LEU A 119 13.85 2.16 7.09
N GLU A 120 13.14 1.85 8.17
CA GLU A 120 13.60 0.91 9.19
C GLU A 120 13.36 -0.54 8.78
N ARG A 121 12.16 -0.82 8.25
CA ARG A 121 11.74 -2.18 7.94
C ARG A 121 10.63 -2.20 6.90
N PHE A 122 10.66 -3.21 6.04
CA PHE A 122 9.54 -3.62 5.21
C PHE A 122 8.99 -4.95 5.76
N VAL A 123 7.71 -4.97 6.11
CA VAL A 123 7.02 -6.12 6.69
C VAL A 123 6.00 -6.63 5.67
N VAL A 124 6.14 -7.90 5.29
CA VAL A 124 5.18 -8.57 4.41
C VAL A 124 4.03 -9.11 5.26
N ALA A 125 2.98 -8.32 5.41
CA ALA A 125 1.79 -8.64 6.20
C ALA A 125 0.55 -7.92 5.68
N ALA A 126 -0.63 -8.43 6.03
CA ALA A 126 -1.89 -7.72 5.81
C ALA A 126 -2.05 -6.60 6.86
N GLY A 127 -2.69 -5.49 6.51
CA GLY A 127 -2.89 -4.38 7.45
C GLY A 127 -3.84 -4.75 8.59
N GLU A 128 -4.69 -5.75 8.37
CA GLU A 128 -5.62 -6.32 9.34
C GLU A 128 -4.96 -7.24 10.38
N HIS A 129 -3.68 -7.59 10.17
CA HIS A 129 -2.94 -8.45 11.09
C HIS A 129 -1.43 -8.23 10.96
N MET A 130 -0.86 -7.43 11.87
CA MET A 130 0.54 -6.97 11.85
C MET A 130 1.31 -7.37 13.13
N PRO A 131 1.36 -8.66 13.52
CA PRO A 131 2.01 -9.09 14.78
C PRO A 131 3.50 -8.77 14.85
N GLN A 132 4.15 -8.50 13.71
CA GLN A 132 5.55 -8.10 13.65
C GLN A 132 5.78 -6.64 14.06
N VAL A 133 4.73 -5.82 14.11
CA VAL A 133 4.76 -4.42 14.58
C VAL A 133 4.30 -4.42 16.03
N ALA A 134 5.12 -3.90 16.94
CA ALA A 134 4.85 -3.93 18.36
C ALA A 134 3.74 -2.94 18.77
N ASP A 135 3.09 -3.22 19.89
CA ASP A 135 2.08 -2.35 20.49
C ASP A 135 2.72 -1.00 20.91
N GLY A 136 2.01 0.12 20.70
CA GLY A 136 2.48 1.45 21.10
C GLY A 136 3.88 1.82 20.59
N SER A 137 4.24 1.35 19.38
CA SER A 137 5.60 1.44 18.85
C SER A 137 5.82 2.55 17.82
N VAL A 138 4.73 3.16 17.33
CA VAL A 138 4.78 4.23 16.34
C VAL A 138 4.00 5.45 16.80
N ASP A 139 4.46 6.63 16.40
CA ASP A 139 3.81 7.90 16.73
C ASP A 139 2.63 8.18 15.78
N VAL A 140 2.74 7.74 14.53
CA VAL A 140 1.75 7.98 13.47
C VAL A 140 1.57 6.74 12.61
N VAL A 141 0.32 6.47 12.22
CA VAL A 141 0.00 5.50 11.18
C VAL A 141 -0.58 6.23 9.97
N VAL A 142 -0.04 5.96 8.77
CA VAL A 142 -0.54 6.47 7.50
C VAL A 142 -1.19 5.34 6.70
N CYS A 143 -2.40 5.59 6.23
CA CYS A 143 -3.20 4.67 5.41
C CYS A 143 -3.82 5.41 4.21
N THR A 144 -3.09 5.55 3.10
CA THR A 144 -3.64 6.18 1.88
C THR A 144 -3.99 5.16 0.80
N LEU A 145 -5.24 5.17 0.31
CA LEU A 145 -5.73 4.23 -0.72
C LEU A 145 -5.65 2.74 -0.30
N VAL A 146 -5.83 2.44 0.99
CA VAL A 146 -5.72 1.07 1.55
C VAL A 146 -7.07 0.52 2.01
N LEU A 147 -7.87 1.30 2.75
CA LEU A 147 -9.09 0.78 3.39
C LEU A 147 -10.12 0.18 2.41
N CYS A 148 -10.05 0.50 1.11
CA CYS A 148 -10.93 -0.06 0.10
C CYS A 148 -10.49 -1.45 -0.41
N SER A 149 -9.28 -1.91 -0.08
CA SER A 149 -8.72 -3.19 -0.57
C SER A 149 -8.54 -4.25 0.52
N VAL A 150 -8.87 -3.92 1.77
CA VAL A 150 -8.78 -4.83 2.92
C VAL A 150 -10.05 -5.66 3.08
N GLU A 151 -9.93 -6.84 3.68
CA GLU A 151 -11.07 -7.71 3.97
C GLU A 151 -11.94 -7.15 5.09
N SER A 152 -11.33 -6.50 6.08
CA SER A 152 -12.04 -5.88 7.20
C SER A 152 -11.38 -4.57 7.61
N GLN A 153 -12.08 -3.46 7.34
CA GLN A 153 -11.66 -2.13 7.79
C GLN A 153 -11.64 -2.04 9.32
N GLU A 154 -12.59 -2.70 9.99
CA GLU A 154 -12.64 -2.75 11.46
C GLU A 154 -11.38 -3.38 12.05
N ARG A 155 -10.97 -4.54 11.54
CA ARG A 155 -9.73 -5.21 12.00
C ARG A 155 -8.49 -4.37 11.73
N LEU A 156 -8.42 -3.71 10.56
CA LEU A 156 -7.31 -2.79 10.29
C LEU A 156 -7.28 -1.65 11.31
N LEU A 157 -8.42 -1.03 11.62
CA LEU A 157 -8.48 0.08 12.58
C LEU A 157 -8.15 -0.38 14.02
N GLN A 158 -8.49 -1.62 14.37
CA GLN A 158 -8.06 -2.22 15.65
C GLN A 158 -6.53 -2.39 15.71
N GLU A 159 -5.91 -2.86 14.62
CA GLU A 159 -4.44 -2.94 14.54
C GLU A 159 -3.79 -1.56 14.54
N VAL A 160 -4.38 -0.56 13.88
CA VAL A 160 -3.92 0.84 13.94
C VAL A 160 -3.94 1.33 15.40
N HIS A 161 -5.02 1.08 16.14
CA HIS A 161 -5.10 1.46 17.54
C HIS A 161 -4.10 0.70 18.42
N ARG A 162 -3.78 -0.56 18.10
CA ARG A 162 -2.81 -1.34 18.87
C ARG A 162 -1.38 -0.81 18.72
N VAL A 163 -0.99 -0.41 17.51
CA VAL A 163 0.40 -0.04 17.20
C VAL A 163 0.74 1.42 17.52
N LEU A 164 -0.28 2.30 17.54
CA LEU A 164 -0.20 3.66 18.11
C LEU A 164 -0.05 3.60 19.63
#